data_AF-A0A401PW88-F1
#
_entry.id   AF-A0A401PW88-F1
#
_cell.length_a   1.000
_cell.length_b   1.000
_cell.length_c   1.000
_cell.angle_alpha   90.00
_cell.angle_beta   90.00
_cell.angle_gamma   90.00
#
_symmetry.space_group_name_H-M   'P 1'
#
loop_
_entity.id
_entity.type
_entity.pdbx_description
1 polymer ?
#
loop_
_entity_poly.entity_id
_entity_poly.type
_entity_poly.pdbx_seq_one_letter_code
_entity_poly.pdbx_strand_id
1 'polypeptide(L)'
;FCRVTIGTIMELNCKDLDKLPITEPKTEFRNTLRFKLFFAVLFLCLIIAAIILGVYFGIHGAQKELSQQHMAKKAGCSAGNYVCSNGQCLAKSNPECDNTNDCLDQSDETDCSCGTPLISNRIVGGKAATIGEYPWQVSLSITGIGHDCGATVVASTWLISAAHCFLR
;
A
#
# COMPACT_ATOMS: atom_id res chain seq x y z
N PHE A 1 -3.72 -22.49 -4.28
CA PHE A 1 -2.98 -21.83 -5.37
C PHE A 1 -2.67 -20.40 -4.93
N CYS A 2 -1.39 -20.08 -4.64
CA CYS A 2 -0.98 -18.68 -4.51
C CYS A 2 -1.08 -18.05 -5.90
N ARG A 3 -1.93 -17.04 -6.05
CA ARG A 3 -2.01 -16.31 -7.31
C ARG A 3 -0.79 -15.40 -7.39
N VAL A 4 0.17 -15.79 -8.23
CA VAL A 4 1.33 -14.96 -8.55
C VAL A 4 0.87 -13.88 -9.53
N THR A 5 0.67 -12.66 -9.06
CA THR A 5 0.58 -11.50 -9.94
C THR A 5 2.01 -11.03 -10.22
N ILE A 6 2.48 -11.19 -11.46
CA ILE A 6 3.76 -10.61 -11.89
C ILE A 6 3.60 -9.10 -11.87
N GLY A 7 4.14 -8.48 -10.81
CA GLY A 7 4.05 -7.06 -10.52
C GLY A 7 4.36 -6.75 -9.07
N THR A 8 5.60 -7.01 -8.63
CA THR A 8 6.27 -6.45 -7.43
C THR A 8 5.58 -6.45 -6.05
N ILE A 9 4.41 -7.07 -5.87
CA ILE A 9 3.79 -7.23 -4.55
C ILE A 9 3.26 -8.63 -4.45
N MET A 10 3.87 -9.44 -3.59
CA MET A 10 3.35 -10.74 -3.26
C MET A 10 2.32 -10.56 -2.14
N GLU A 11 1.04 -10.58 -2.49
CA GLU A 11 -0.03 -10.75 -1.52
C GLU A 11 0.03 -12.19 -0.98
N LEU A 12 0.79 -12.40 0.09
CA LEU A 12 0.66 -13.59 0.92
C LEU A 12 -0.53 -13.43 1.88
N ASN A 13 -1.74 -13.71 1.40
CA ASN A 13 -2.91 -13.82 2.27
C ASN A 13 -2.89 -15.23 2.86
N CYS A 14 -2.21 -15.40 3.99
CA CYS A 14 -2.10 -16.69 4.67
C CYS A 14 -3.37 -16.96 5.51
N LYS A 15 -4.49 -17.15 4.81
CA LYS A 15 -5.68 -17.82 5.36
C LYS A 15 -6.04 -18.98 4.43
N ASP A 16 -6.19 -20.16 5.03
CA ASP A 16 -6.76 -21.38 4.47
C ASP A 16 -5.86 -22.19 3.52
N LEU A 17 -4.97 -22.98 4.12
CA LEU A 17 -4.18 -24.04 3.48
C LEU A 17 -4.83 -25.43 3.64
N ASP A 18 -6.16 -25.51 3.65
CA ASP A 18 -6.89 -26.77 3.54
C ASP A 18 -8.13 -26.58 2.67
N LYS A 19 -8.21 -27.35 1.57
CA LYS A 19 -9.31 -27.49 0.59
C LYS A 19 -9.22 -26.63 -0.67
N LEU A 20 -8.65 -27.19 -1.73
CA LEU A 20 -9.08 -26.93 -3.10
C LEU A 20 -9.21 -28.25 -3.87
N PRO A 21 -10.33 -28.49 -4.55
CA PRO A 21 -10.34 -29.24 -5.80
C PRO A 21 -10.60 -28.29 -7.00
N ILE A 22 -9.65 -28.39 -7.92
CA ILE A 22 -9.62 -28.03 -9.34
C ILE A 22 -10.86 -28.49 -10.13
N THR A 23 -11.51 -27.59 -10.88
CA THR A 23 -11.97 -27.78 -12.29
C THR A 23 -12.55 -26.48 -12.88
N GLU A 24 -12.01 -26.03 -14.00
CA GLU A 24 -12.75 -25.42 -15.13
C GLU A 24 -12.31 -26.20 -16.38
N PRO A 25 -13.16 -26.49 -17.40
CA PRO A 25 -13.61 -25.42 -18.32
C PRO A 25 -14.92 -25.64 -19.13
N LYS A 26 -15.39 -24.52 -19.73
CA LYS A 26 -16.15 -24.32 -21.00
C LYS A 26 -17.53 -24.97 -21.18
N THR A 27 -18.55 -24.16 -21.52
CA THR A 27 -19.15 -24.10 -22.87
C THR A 27 -20.29 -23.08 -22.99
N GLU A 28 -20.48 -22.66 -24.23
CA GLU A 28 -21.18 -21.53 -24.80
C GLU A 28 -22.70 -21.76 -24.99
N PHE A 29 -23.40 -20.67 -25.33
CA PHE A 29 -24.57 -20.65 -26.21
C PHE A 29 -25.96 -21.02 -25.62
N ARG A 30 -26.64 -20.02 -25.02
CA ARG A 30 -28.11 -19.95 -25.08
C ARG A 30 -28.68 -18.53 -25.04
N ASN A 31 -29.25 -18.12 -26.18
CA ASN A 31 -30.31 -17.11 -26.40
C ASN A 31 -29.93 -15.63 -26.59
N THR A 32 -29.87 -15.22 -27.86
CA THR A 32 -29.73 -13.84 -28.38
C THR A 32 -30.78 -12.84 -27.86
N LEU A 33 -31.95 -13.30 -27.40
CA LEU A 33 -32.99 -12.44 -26.84
C LEU A 33 -32.68 -12.03 -25.39
N ARG A 34 -32.05 -12.92 -24.60
CA ARG A 34 -31.59 -12.59 -23.25
C ARG A 34 -30.40 -11.65 -23.26
N PHE A 35 -29.50 -11.77 -24.24
CA PHE A 35 -28.37 -10.85 -24.39
C PHE A 35 -28.82 -9.43 -24.71
N LYS A 36 -29.79 -9.23 -25.63
CA LYS A 36 -30.34 -7.91 -25.93
C LYS A 36 -31.06 -7.28 -24.73
N LEU A 37 -31.85 -8.06 -24.01
CA LEU A 37 -32.50 -7.62 -22.76
C LEU A 37 -31.48 -7.33 -21.64
N PHE A 38 -30.44 -8.14 -21.52
CA PHE A 38 -29.39 -7.94 -20.52
C PHE A 38 -28.58 -6.67 -20.80
N PHE A 39 -28.21 -6.43 -22.06
CA PHE A 39 -27.56 -5.17 -22.46
C PHE A 39 -28.47 -3.96 -22.30
N ALA A 40 -29.78 -4.09 -22.60
CA ALA A 40 -30.74 -3.01 -22.38
C ALA A 40 -30.96 -2.69 -20.89
N VAL A 41 -31.04 -3.71 -20.04
CA VAL A 41 -31.15 -3.55 -18.57
C VAL A 41 -29.87 -2.97 -17.99
N LEU A 42 -28.69 -3.43 -18.43
CA LEU A 42 -27.41 -2.84 -18.03
C LEU A 42 -27.33 -1.36 -18.44
N PHE A 43 -27.71 -1.03 -19.67
CA PHE A 43 -27.67 0.35 -20.16
C PHE A 43 -28.63 1.27 -19.38
N LEU A 44 -29.84 0.79 -19.09
CA LEU A 44 -30.79 1.51 -18.23
C LEU A 44 -30.28 1.66 -16.80
N CYS A 45 -29.67 0.62 -16.22
CA CYS A 45 -29.06 0.69 -14.89
C CYS A 45 -27.90 1.69 -14.84
N LEU A 46 -27.06 1.77 -15.87
CA LEU A 46 -25.97 2.74 -15.95
C LEU A 46 -26.48 4.18 -16.09
N ILE A 47 -27.53 4.40 -16.89
CA ILE A 47 -28.19 5.71 -17.02
C ILE A 47 -28.80 6.13 -15.68
N ILE A 48 -29.51 5.22 -15.00
CA ILE A 48 -30.12 5.48 -13.70
C ILE A 48 -29.03 5.77 -12.65
N ALA A 49 -27.93 5.01 -12.63
CA ALA A 49 -26.81 5.25 -11.72
C ALA A 49 -26.14 6.61 -11.96
N ALA A 50 -25.95 7.01 -13.23
CA ALA A 50 -25.39 8.31 -13.58
C ALA A 50 -26.31 9.48 -13.17
N ILE A 51 -27.63 9.32 -13.32
CA ILE A 51 -28.61 10.32 -12.88
C ILE A 51 -28.64 10.41 -11.34
N ILE A 52 -28.64 9.27 -10.64
CA ILE A 52 -28.59 9.24 -9.17
C ILE A 52 -27.29 9.87 -8.67
N LEU A 53 -26.14 9.55 -9.26
CA LEU A 53 -24.87 10.17 -8.94
C LEU A 53 -24.89 11.67 -9.22
N GLY A 54 -25.40 12.10 -10.37
CA GLY A 54 -25.49 13.52 -10.74
C GLY A 54 -26.40 14.32 -9.79
N VAL A 55 -27.54 13.77 -9.39
CA VAL A 55 -28.45 14.39 -8.43
C VAL A 55 -27.86 14.38 -7.02
N TYR A 56 -27.24 13.27 -6.61
CA TYR A 56 -26.54 13.17 -5.33
C TYR A 56 -25.40 14.19 -5.24
N PHE A 57 -24.59 14.32 -6.30
CA PHE A 57 -23.51 15.30 -6.38
C PHE A 57 -24.03 16.74 -6.50
N GLY A 58 -25.19 16.93 -7.16
CA GLY A 58 -25.87 18.23 -7.25
C GLY A 58 -26.46 18.69 -5.91
N ILE A 59 -26.92 17.77 -5.06
CA ILE A 59 -27.46 18.07 -3.72
C ILE A 59 -26.34 18.15 -2.67
N HIS A 60 -25.30 17.33 -2.75
CA HIS A 60 -24.13 17.35 -1.86
C HIS A 60 -22.97 18.24 -2.35
N GLY A 61 -23.18 19.03 -3.40
CA GLY A 61 -22.17 19.89 -4.02
C GLY A 61 -21.78 21.11 -3.18
N ALA A 62 -21.23 20.88 -1.98
CA ALA A 62 -20.55 21.89 -1.16
C ALA A 62 -19.71 21.24 -0.05
N GLN A 63 -18.74 20.39 -0.38
CA GLN A 63 -17.59 20.11 0.48
C GLN A 63 -16.33 19.97 -0.38
N LYS A 64 -15.67 21.09 -0.65
CA LYS A 64 -14.30 21.10 -1.14
C LYS A 64 -13.47 22.13 -0.39
N GLU A 65 -13.47 22.06 0.94
CA GLU A 65 -12.58 22.88 1.78
C GLU A 65 -12.00 22.11 2.98
N LEU A 66 -11.48 20.90 2.76
CA LEU A 66 -10.55 20.26 3.70
C LEU A 66 -9.32 19.67 3.00
N SER A 67 -8.94 20.21 1.84
CA SER A 67 -7.67 19.86 1.16
C SER A 67 -6.88 21.08 0.69
N GLN A 68 -7.48 22.27 0.65
CA GLN A 68 -6.78 23.51 0.23
C GLN A 68 -5.89 24.12 1.33
N GLN A 69 -6.16 23.88 2.62
CA GLN A 69 -5.31 24.38 3.71
C GLN A 69 -3.96 23.65 3.82
N HIS A 70 -3.90 22.36 3.44
CA HIS A 70 -2.64 21.60 3.43
C HIS A 70 -1.68 22.00 2.29
N MET A 71 -2.20 22.57 1.20
CA MET A 71 -1.38 22.98 0.04
C MET A 71 -0.86 24.43 0.16
N ALA A 72 -1.57 25.32 0.87
CA ALA A 72 -1.08 26.68 1.15
C ALA A 72 0.15 26.69 2.08
N LYS A 73 0.25 25.71 2.98
CA LYS A 73 1.39 25.52 3.89
C LYS A 73 2.66 25.03 3.18
N LYS A 74 2.50 24.30 2.07
CA LYS A 74 3.61 23.83 1.23
C LYS A 74 4.18 24.93 0.31
N ALA A 75 3.48 26.05 0.15
CA ALA A 75 3.85 27.12 -0.77
C ALA A 75 5.03 28.01 -0.30
N GLY A 76 5.44 27.91 0.97
CA GLY A 76 6.53 28.72 1.55
C GLY A 76 7.91 28.04 1.61
N CYS A 77 8.01 26.74 1.32
CA CYS A 77 9.25 25.98 1.45
C CYS A 77 9.89 25.66 0.09
N SER A 78 11.23 25.60 0.04
CA SER A 78 11.96 25.13 -1.15
C SER A 78 11.61 23.67 -1.49
N ALA A 79 11.65 23.33 -2.78
CA ALA A 79 11.42 21.96 -3.23
C ALA A 79 12.43 20.99 -2.60
N GLY A 80 11.95 19.97 -1.91
CA GLY A 80 12.77 18.97 -1.21
C GLY A 80 12.83 19.12 0.31
N ASN A 81 12.25 20.19 0.87
CA ASN A 81 12.19 20.38 2.32
C ASN A 81 10.96 19.68 2.94
N TYR A 82 11.13 19.11 4.12
CA TYR A 82 10.03 18.63 4.95
C TYR A 82 9.33 19.81 5.64
N VAL A 83 8.02 19.69 5.87
CA VAL A 83 7.20 20.78 6.44
C VAL A 83 6.57 20.30 7.75
N CYS A 84 6.95 20.92 8.86
CA CYS A 84 6.47 20.60 10.20
C CYS A 84 5.00 21.02 10.40
N SER A 85 4.36 20.50 11.45
CA SER A 85 2.97 20.87 11.82
C SER A 85 2.84 22.32 12.30
N ASN A 86 3.93 22.95 12.73
CA ASN A 86 3.99 24.39 13.02
C ASN A 86 4.27 25.29 11.79
N GLY A 87 4.56 24.73 10.61
CA GLY A 87 4.91 25.49 9.40
C GLY A 87 6.40 25.75 9.18
N GLN A 88 7.28 25.21 10.02
CA GLN A 88 8.73 25.22 9.82
C GLN A 88 9.14 24.33 8.64
N CYS A 89 10.10 24.78 7.85
CA CYS A 89 10.68 24.02 6.75
C CYS A 89 12.03 23.43 7.15
N LEU A 90 12.23 22.12 6.97
CA LEU A 90 13.49 21.43 7.25
C LEU A 90 14.16 20.98 5.95
N ALA A 91 15.41 21.38 5.74
CA ALA A 91 16.24 20.98 4.60
C ALA A 91 17.11 19.74 4.86
N LYS A 92 16.87 19.05 5.97
CA LYS A 92 17.56 17.81 6.34
C LYS A 92 17.05 16.66 5.47
N SER A 93 17.93 15.71 5.18
CA SER A 93 17.54 14.46 4.52
C SER A 93 16.90 13.52 5.55
N ASN A 94 15.68 13.06 5.26
CA ASN A 94 14.93 12.12 6.10
C ASN A 94 14.72 12.59 7.56
N PRO A 95 14.14 13.78 7.80
CA PRO A 95 13.85 14.27 9.16
C PRO A 95 12.67 13.56 9.81
N GLU A 96 11.90 12.76 9.05
CA GLU A 96 10.78 12.01 9.61
C GLU A 96 11.27 10.76 10.34
N CYS A 97 10.83 10.61 11.59
CA CYS A 97 10.99 9.42 12.42
C CYS A 97 12.44 8.94 12.55
N ASP A 98 13.35 9.85 12.83
CA ASP A 98 14.77 9.57 13.01
C ASP A 98 15.23 9.64 14.48
N ASN A 99 14.29 9.63 15.42
CA ASN A 99 14.51 9.79 16.86
C ASN A 99 15.19 11.12 17.24
N THR A 100 15.27 12.09 16.33
CA THR A 100 15.76 13.43 16.60
C THR A 100 14.59 14.40 16.44
N ASN A 101 14.42 15.28 17.42
CA ASN A 101 13.43 16.34 17.32
C ASN A 101 13.95 17.47 16.41
N ASP A 102 13.76 17.35 15.10
CA ASP A 102 14.13 18.38 14.12
C ASP A 102 13.07 19.48 14.04
N CYS A 103 11.79 19.13 14.20
CA CYS A 103 10.71 20.10 14.31
C CYS A 103 10.63 20.64 15.74
N LEU A 104 10.48 21.96 15.93
CA LEU A 104 10.33 22.53 17.29
C LEU A 104 9.08 21.99 18.04
N ASP A 105 8.09 21.51 17.30
CA ASP A 105 6.84 20.93 17.77
C ASP A 105 6.80 19.39 17.75
N GLN A 106 7.93 18.72 17.45
CA GLN A 106 8.04 17.25 17.41
C GLN A 106 7.13 16.56 16.40
N SER A 107 6.62 17.30 15.42
CA SER A 107 5.68 16.76 14.44
C SER A 107 6.29 15.70 13.53
N ASP A 108 7.60 15.77 13.33
CA ASP A 108 8.43 14.81 12.60
C ASP A 108 8.51 13.42 13.26
N GLU A 109 8.20 13.31 14.56
CA GLU A 109 8.31 12.05 15.33
C GLU A 109 6.96 11.54 15.85
N THR A 110 5.85 12.23 15.56
CA THR A 110 4.52 11.90 16.14
C THR A 110 3.73 10.84 15.39
N ASP A 111 4.03 10.56 14.11
CA ASP A 111 3.30 9.60 13.27
C ASP A 111 4.21 8.51 12.69
N CYS A 112 4.97 7.86 13.57
CA CYS A 112 5.89 6.78 13.22
C CYS A 112 5.18 5.42 13.25
N SER A 113 4.27 5.20 12.29
CA SER A 113 3.45 3.98 12.25
C SER A 113 4.15 2.77 11.61
N CYS A 114 5.10 2.98 10.70
CA CYS A 114 5.87 1.91 10.07
C CYS A 114 7.21 2.39 9.51
N GLY A 115 8.17 1.46 9.36
CA GLY A 115 9.32 1.65 8.47
C GLY A 115 10.30 2.76 8.86
N THR A 116 10.64 2.89 10.14
CA THR A 116 11.53 3.95 10.64
C THR A 116 12.93 3.43 11.00
N PRO A 117 13.77 3.02 10.03
CA PRO A 117 15.19 2.86 10.28
C PRO A 117 15.87 4.21 10.14
N LEU A 118 16.88 4.45 10.97
CA LEU A 118 17.84 5.52 10.77
C LEU A 118 18.60 5.24 9.46
N ILE A 119 18.19 5.88 8.36
CA ILE A 119 18.90 5.73 7.08
C ILE A 119 20.14 6.63 7.13
N SER A 120 21.31 6.01 7.37
CA SER A 120 22.58 6.66 7.07
C SER A 120 22.81 6.64 5.56
N ASN A 121 23.20 7.79 4.98
CA ASN A 121 23.51 7.87 3.56
C ASN A 121 24.70 6.95 3.21
N ARG A 122 24.39 5.86 2.52
CA ARG A 122 25.28 4.83 1.95
C ARG A 122 25.94 3.88 2.96
N ILE A 123 25.51 2.63 2.95
CA ILE A 123 26.17 1.53 3.66
C ILE A 123 27.37 1.03 2.84
N VAL A 124 28.58 1.13 3.39
CA VAL A 124 29.81 0.54 2.83
C VAL A 124 30.42 -0.39 3.88
N GLY A 125 30.70 -1.65 3.51
CA GLY A 125 31.28 -2.64 4.43
C GLY A 125 30.29 -3.24 5.44
N GLY A 126 29.15 -2.61 5.68
CA GLY A 126 28.09 -3.12 6.55
C GLY A 126 28.49 -3.26 8.02
N LYS A 127 27.51 -3.48 8.89
CA LYS A 127 27.72 -3.86 10.29
C LYS A 127 26.63 -4.86 10.69
N ALA A 128 26.93 -5.74 11.64
CA ALA A 128 25.92 -6.57 12.26
C ALA A 128 24.84 -5.68 12.93
N ALA A 129 23.58 -5.95 12.60
CA ALA A 129 22.44 -5.28 13.22
C ALA A 129 22.30 -5.70 14.69
N THR A 130 21.89 -4.76 15.52
CA THR A 130 21.43 -5.02 16.88
C THR A 130 20.03 -5.65 16.85
N ILE A 131 19.67 -6.35 17.93
CA ILE A 131 18.35 -6.98 18.05
C ILE A 131 17.29 -5.88 18.01
N GLY A 132 16.33 -6.01 17.07
CA GLY A 132 15.24 -5.05 16.91
C GLY A 132 15.58 -3.81 16.08
N GLU A 133 16.80 -3.69 15.53
CA GLU A 133 17.19 -2.53 14.70
C GLU A 133 16.39 -2.43 13.40
N TYR A 134 16.04 -3.58 12.83
CA TYR A 134 15.23 -3.69 11.61
C TYR A 134 14.04 -4.60 11.88
N PRO A 135 13.01 -4.12 12.60
CA PRO A 135 11.92 -4.95 13.12
C PRO A 135 11.04 -5.57 12.02
N TRP A 136 11.05 -5.00 10.82
CA TRP A 136 10.35 -5.56 9.66
C TRP A 136 11.13 -6.68 8.96
N GLN A 137 12.37 -6.99 9.34
CA GLN A 137 13.17 -8.03 8.70
C GLN A 137 12.67 -9.43 9.08
N VAL A 138 12.43 -10.27 8.07
CA VAL A 138 11.92 -11.63 8.24
C VAL A 138 12.82 -12.64 7.54
N SER A 139 13.03 -13.79 8.19
CA SER A 139 13.69 -14.95 7.62
C SER A 139 12.66 -16.00 7.21
N LEU A 140 12.55 -16.28 5.91
CA LEU A 140 11.78 -17.40 5.39
C LEU A 140 12.62 -18.68 5.52
N SER A 141 12.07 -19.67 6.20
CA SER A 141 12.73 -20.94 6.48
C SER A 141 11.91 -22.12 5.96
N ILE A 142 12.61 -23.09 5.37
CA ILE A 142 12.03 -24.37 4.98
C ILE A 142 12.30 -25.38 6.10
N THR A 143 11.24 -26.08 6.52
CA THR A 143 11.31 -27.11 7.56
C THR A 143 12.41 -28.13 7.25
N GLY A 144 13.39 -28.24 8.14
CA GLY A 144 14.52 -29.18 8.02
C GLY A 144 15.73 -28.68 7.22
N ILE A 145 15.64 -27.54 6.52
CA ILE A 145 16.76 -26.94 5.76
C ILE A 145 17.28 -25.67 6.43
N GLY A 146 16.41 -24.95 7.14
CA GLY A 146 16.77 -23.68 7.78
C GLY A 146 16.43 -22.48 6.88
N HIS A 147 17.18 -21.39 7.03
CA HIS A 147 16.98 -20.15 6.27
C HIS A 147 17.19 -20.37 4.78
N ASP A 148 16.25 -19.91 3.95
CA ASP A 148 16.36 -19.97 2.49
C ASP A 148 16.26 -18.58 1.83
N CYS A 149 15.40 -17.70 2.38
CA CYS A 149 15.15 -16.37 1.80
C CYS A 149 14.82 -15.31 2.86
N GLY A 150 14.89 -14.04 2.46
CA GLY A 150 14.42 -12.91 3.26
C GLY A 150 13.00 -12.47 2.88
N ALA A 151 12.33 -11.75 3.79
CA ALA A 151 11.07 -11.07 3.56
C ALA A 151 10.96 -9.80 4.43
N THR A 152 9.99 -8.95 4.13
CA THR A 152 9.72 -7.70 4.88
C THR A 152 8.27 -7.64 5.32
N VAL A 153 8.02 -7.31 6.59
CA VAL A 153 6.67 -7.01 7.11
C VAL A 153 6.18 -5.68 6.54
N VAL A 154 5.02 -5.69 5.88
CA VAL A 154 4.40 -4.48 5.32
C VAL A 154 3.07 -4.14 5.97
N ALA A 155 2.42 -5.11 6.62
CA ALA A 155 1.26 -4.90 7.47
C ALA A 155 1.15 -6.05 8.49
N SER A 156 0.21 -5.95 9.42
CA SER A 156 0.03 -6.90 10.53
C SER A 156 -0.12 -8.36 10.10
N THR A 157 -0.61 -8.62 8.88
CA THR A 157 -0.81 -9.97 8.33
C THR A 157 -0.14 -10.17 6.97
N TRP A 158 0.73 -9.25 6.54
CA TRP A 158 1.28 -9.25 5.18
C TRP A 158 2.80 -9.13 5.18
N LEU A 159 3.43 -10.01 4.41
CA LEU A 159 4.87 -10.02 4.13
C LEU A 159 5.10 -9.89 2.62
N ILE A 160 6.17 -9.21 2.23
CA ILE A 160 6.67 -9.19 0.85
C ILE A 160 8.00 -9.92 0.77
N SER A 161 8.18 -10.74 -0.27
CA SER A 161 9.44 -11.39 -0.61
C SER A 161 9.57 -11.52 -2.14
N ALA A 162 10.73 -11.98 -2.61
CA ALA A 162 10.97 -12.19 -4.03
C ALA A 162 10.26 -13.46 -4.53
N ALA A 163 9.67 -13.40 -5.73
CA ALA A 163 8.96 -14.55 -6.30
C ALA A 163 9.85 -15.79 -6.48
N HIS A 164 11.15 -15.60 -6.73
CA HIS A 164 12.11 -16.70 -6.91
C HIS A 164 12.35 -17.52 -5.63
N CYS A 165 11.92 -17.04 -4.46
CA CYS A 165 11.97 -17.80 -3.21
C CYS A 165 10.93 -18.94 -3.15
N PHE A 166 9.93 -18.95 -4.05
CA PHE A 166 8.81 -19.90 -3.99
C PHE A 166 8.71 -20.79 -5.23
N LEU A 167 9.24 -20.34 -6.38
CA LEU A 167 9.08 -21.01 -7.68
C LEU A 167 10.33 -21.80 -8.09
N ARG A 168 10.96 -22.50 -7.16
CA ARG A 168 12.06 -23.42 -7.49
C ARG A 168 11.56 -24.67 -8.20
#